data_AF-A0A957TLA0-F1
#
_entry.id   AF-A0A957TLA0-F1
#
_cell.length_a   1.000
_cell.length_b   1.000
_cell.length_c   1.000
_cell.angle_alpha   90.00
_cell.angle_beta   90.00
_cell.angle_gamma   90.00
#
_symmetry.space_group_name_H-M   'P 1'
#
loop_
_entity.id
_entity.type
_entity.pdbx_description
1 polymer ?
#
loop_
_entity_poly.entity_id
_entity_poly.type
_entity_poly.pdbx_seq_one_letter_code
_entity_poly.pdbx_strand_id
1 'polypeptide(L)'
;GWAKDYTGLMREWYNKGWIDPDAGLTTFNTTEVANTGKFFIQPMPLKGSNIKAQELINASGNENLRMGEIYGQPKVNVTTHAGGSMLAIPALSEHPVEAMKFINLMHSDSKLLNMMLFGVEGEHWELADDGRVKIVDSAWYGAHGGAWTLGNTMLQAVSTNEDPNKNRMLIEYSNDSVDHPSLGFRFRTEPVAAELTALSAVADGMHRALMTGYVDPAEELPKYIDDLKAAGLDAVQAEVERQYEEWKATK
;
A
#
# COMPACT_ATOMS: atom_id res chain seq x y z
N GLY A 1 -22.97 12.88 -7.78
CA GLY A 1 -21.66 12.80 -8.45
C GLY A 1 -20.69 12.32 -7.40
N TRP A 2 -19.78 11.40 -7.74
CA TRP A 2 -19.13 10.53 -6.74
C TRP A 2 -18.63 11.25 -5.48
N ALA A 3 -17.90 12.37 -5.61
CA ALA A 3 -17.38 13.10 -4.45
C ALA A 3 -18.48 13.62 -3.51
N LYS A 4 -19.56 14.19 -4.06
CA LYS A 4 -20.70 14.69 -3.28
C LYS A 4 -21.44 13.54 -2.57
N ASP A 5 -21.61 12.42 -3.27
CA ASP A 5 -22.33 11.27 -2.74
C ASP A 5 -21.50 10.59 -1.63
N TYR A 6 -20.19 10.46 -1.84
CA TYR A 6 -19.25 9.90 -0.87
C TYR A 6 -19.12 10.77 0.37
N THR A 7 -18.83 12.07 0.25
CA THR A 7 -18.65 12.94 1.42
C THR A 7 -19.95 13.12 2.21
N GLY A 8 -21.10 13.12 1.52
CA GLY A 8 -22.41 13.08 2.17
C GLY A 8 -22.61 11.82 3.00
N LEU A 9 -22.25 10.64 2.48
CA LEU A 9 -22.31 9.38 3.22
C LEU A 9 -21.35 9.37 4.42
N MET A 10 -20.11 9.86 4.25
CA MET A 10 -19.15 9.96 5.34
C MET A 10 -19.65 10.91 6.43
N ARG A 11 -20.27 12.03 6.05
CA ARG A 11 -20.91 12.95 7.00
C ARG A 11 -22.05 12.28 7.77
N GLU A 12 -22.89 11.50 7.10
CA GLU A 12 -23.94 10.72 7.74
C GLU A 12 -23.36 9.74 8.77
N TRP A 13 -22.30 9.01 8.42
CA TRP A 13 -21.64 8.05 9.31
C TRP A 13 -20.96 8.73 10.50
N TYR A 14 -20.31 9.88 10.27
CA TYR A 14 -19.73 10.70 11.32
C TYR A 14 -20.79 11.18 12.32
N ASN A 15 -21.92 11.70 11.83
CA ASN A 15 -23.03 12.15 12.69
C ASN A 15 -23.68 11.01 13.49
N LYS A 16 -23.62 9.77 12.98
CA LYS A 16 -24.07 8.56 13.69
C LYS A 16 -23.03 8.03 14.70
N GLY A 17 -21.84 8.62 14.75
CA GLY A 17 -20.74 8.17 15.61
C GLY A 17 -20.07 6.87 15.15
N TRP A 18 -20.17 6.53 13.86
CA TRP A 18 -19.57 5.31 13.29
C TRP A 18 -18.14 5.53 12.81
N ILE A 19 -17.76 6.79 12.61
CA ILE A 19 -16.39 7.21 12.32
C ILE A 19 -15.83 7.79 13.63
N ASP A 20 -14.56 7.53 13.91
CA ASP A 20 -13.89 8.09 15.07
C ASP A 20 -13.98 9.63 15.06
N PRO A 21 -14.32 10.29 16.19
CA PRO A 21 -14.46 11.74 16.24
C PRO A 21 -13.19 12.49 15.82
N ASP A 22 -12.01 11.90 16.01
CA ASP A 22 -10.73 12.52 15.67
C ASP A 22 -10.25 12.14 14.26
N ALA A 23 -11.01 11.32 13.51
CA ALA A 23 -10.58 10.79 12.21
C ALA A 23 -10.18 11.88 11.20
N GLY A 24 -10.75 13.08 11.29
CA GLY A 24 -10.42 14.23 10.45
C GLY A 24 -9.13 14.96 10.82
N LEU A 25 -8.59 14.77 12.02
CA LEU A 25 -7.39 15.45 12.51
C LEU A 25 -6.13 14.82 11.91
N THR A 26 -5.19 15.60 11.41
CA THR A 26 -3.91 15.10 10.86
C THR A 26 -3.10 14.28 11.87
N THR A 27 -3.29 14.53 13.16
CA THR A 27 -2.65 13.80 14.28
C THR A 27 -3.29 12.45 14.59
N PHE A 28 -4.48 12.14 14.08
CA PHE A 28 -5.14 10.87 14.37
C PHE A 28 -4.45 9.72 13.62
N ASN A 29 -4.04 8.70 14.37
CA ASN A 29 -3.33 7.54 13.87
C ASN A 29 -4.24 6.30 13.91
N THR A 30 -4.76 5.91 12.75
CA THR A 30 -5.65 4.75 12.63
C THR A 30 -4.97 3.46 13.10
N THR A 31 -3.66 3.30 12.90
CA THR A 31 -2.93 2.09 13.28
C THR A 31 -2.86 1.92 14.79
N GLU A 32 -2.64 3.00 15.55
CA GLU A 32 -2.61 2.94 17.01
C GLU A 32 -3.96 2.54 17.58
N VAL A 33 -5.04 3.15 17.09
CA VAL A 33 -6.41 2.80 17.50
C VAL A 33 -6.71 1.35 17.14
N ALA A 34 -6.32 0.91 15.94
CA ALA A 34 -6.52 -0.45 15.48
C ALA A 34 -5.81 -1.48 16.37
N ASN A 35 -4.53 -1.24 16.71
CA ASN A 35 -3.75 -2.15 17.56
C ASN A 35 -4.36 -2.33 18.96
N THR A 36 -5.12 -1.35 19.47
CA THR A 36 -5.84 -1.48 20.75
C THR A 36 -7.16 -2.26 20.67
N GLY A 37 -7.59 -2.68 19.47
CA GLY A 37 -8.86 -3.37 19.25
C GLY A 37 -10.08 -2.46 19.30
N LYS A 38 -9.90 -1.13 19.25
CA LYS A 38 -10.98 -0.13 19.29
C LYS A 38 -11.48 0.26 17.90
N PHE A 39 -11.59 -0.71 16.99
CA PHE A 39 -12.11 -0.51 15.64
C PHE A 39 -13.04 -1.67 15.26
N PHE A 40 -13.92 -1.42 14.31
CA PHE A 40 -14.77 -2.46 13.73
C PHE A 40 -14.39 -2.77 12.28
N ILE A 41 -14.14 -1.74 11.47
CA ILE A 41 -13.74 -1.85 10.07
C ILE A 41 -12.60 -0.87 9.80
N GLN A 42 -11.56 -1.33 9.10
CA GLN A 42 -10.48 -0.49 8.59
C GLN A 42 -10.16 -0.86 7.13
N PRO A 43 -10.06 0.11 6.21
CA PRO A 43 -9.61 -0.16 4.85
C PRO A 43 -8.16 -0.64 4.81
N MET A 44 -7.88 -1.73 4.09
CA MET A 44 -6.54 -2.31 3.94
C MET A 44 -6.32 -2.90 2.55
N PRO A 45 -5.08 -2.92 2.03
CA PRO A 45 -4.73 -3.70 0.85
C PRO A 45 -4.74 -5.19 1.20
N LEU A 46 -5.84 -5.86 0.86
CA LEU A 46 -6.09 -7.27 1.21
C LEU A 46 -5.19 -8.23 0.41
N LYS A 47 -4.86 -9.37 1.03
CA LYS A 47 -3.91 -10.35 0.49
C LYS A 47 -4.53 -11.73 0.21
N GLY A 48 -5.82 -11.91 0.48
CA GLY A 48 -6.44 -13.21 0.34
C GLY A 48 -6.33 -14.02 1.62
N SER A 49 -7.33 -14.85 1.89
CA SER A 49 -7.24 -15.93 2.89
C SER A 49 -6.79 -15.46 4.28
N ASN A 50 -7.23 -14.26 4.70
CA ASN A 50 -6.87 -13.61 5.96
C ASN A 50 -5.38 -13.31 6.17
N ILE A 51 -4.54 -13.34 5.12
CA ILE A 51 -3.10 -13.08 5.25
C ILE A 51 -2.85 -11.65 5.76
N LYS A 52 -3.57 -10.63 5.25
CA LYS A 52 -3.41 -9.25 5.73
C LYS A 52 -3.88 -9.12 7.17
N ALA A 53 -5.00 -9.75 7.52
CA ALA A 53 -5.51 -9.74 8.89
C ALA A 53 -4.49 -10.35 9.87
N GLN A 54 -3.89 -11.49 9.55
CA GLN A 54 -2.87 -12.13 10.39
C GLN A 54 -1.60 -11.28 10.50
N GLU A 55 -1.14 -10.65 9.41
CA GLU A 55 0.00 -9.72 9.43
C GLU A 55 -0.24 -8.57 10.42
N LEU A 56 -1.45 -8.00 10.42
CA LEU A 56 -1.81 -6.91 11.33
C LEU A 56 -1.94 -7.37 12.78
N ILE A 57 -2.47 -8.57 13.04
CA ILE A 57 -2.52 -9.14 14.39
C ILE A 57 -1.08 -9.30 14.91
N ASN A 58 -0.21 -9.94 14.12
CA ASN A 58 1.18 -10.16 14.49
C ASN A 58 1.91 -8.82 14.74
N ALA A 59 1.73 -7.83 13.87
CA ALA A 59 2.36 -6.51 14.01
C ALA A 59 1.82 -5.70 15.20
N SER A 60 0.57 -5.92 15.62
CA SER A 60 -0.03 -5.20 16.75
C SER A 60 0.54 -5.60 18.11
N GLY A 61 1.11 -6.80 18.23
CA GLY A 61 1.49 -7.39 19.51
C GLY A 61 0.31 -7.69 20.45
N ASN A 62 -0.93 -7.53 19.98
CA ASN A 62 -2.14 -7.73 20.78
C ASN A 62 -2.74 -9.11 20.49
N GLU A 63 -2.47 -10.08 21.37
CA GLU A 63 -2.96 -11.46 21.27
C GLU A 63 -4.49 -11.59 21.33
N ASN A 64 -5.17 -10.57 21.87
CA ASN A 64 -6.64 -10.53 21.94
C ASN A 64 -7.27 -9.98 20.67
N LEU A 65 -6.46 -9.41 19.76
CA LEU A 65 -6.98 -8.83 18.54
C LEU A 65 -7.49 -9.93 17.60
N ARG A 66 -8.68 -9.70 17.02
CA ARG A 66 -9.33 -10.61 16.08
C ARG A 66 -9.68 -9.82 14.83
N MET A 67 -9.14 -10.24 13.69
CA MET A 67 -9.37 -9.60 12.40
C MET A 67 -9.70 -10.65 11.34
N GLY A 68 -10.46 -10.22 10.33
CA GLY A 68 -10.73 -10.97 9.12
C GLY A 68 -10.78 -10.03 7.93
N GLU A 69 -10.61 -10.58 6.73
CA GLU A 69 -10.71 -9.83 5.48
C GLU A 69 -12.15 -9.82 4.96
N ILE A 70 -12.64 -8.63 4.58
CA ILE A 70 -13.92 -8.45 3.89
C ILE A 70 -13.64 -7.79 2.54
N TYR A 71 -13.96 -8.47 1.45
CA TYR A 71 -13.74 -7.94 0.09
C TYR A 71 -14.83 -6.95 -0.29
N GLY A 72 -14.47 -5.67 -0.38
CA GLY A 72 -15.39 -4.60 -0.82
C GLY A 72 -15.32 -4.27 -2.31
N GLN A 73 -14.35 -4.82 -3.04
CA GLN A 73 -14.06 -4.50 -4.44
C GLN A 73 -13.53 -5.73 -5.18
N PRO A 74 -13.68 -5.80 -6.52
CA PRO A 74 -13.01 -6.83 -7.32
C PRO A 74 -11.49 -6.67 -7.25
N LYS A 75 -10.77 -7.76 -7.51
CA LYS A 75 -9.31 -7.73 -7.64
C LYS A 75 -8.93 -7.08 -8.96
N VAL A 76 -8.20 -5.98 -8.89
CA VAL A 76 -7.77 -5.21 -10.07
C VAL A 76 -6.26 -5.04 -10.05
N ASN A 77 -5.64 -5.31 -11.19
CA ASN A 77 -4.22 -5.08 -11.42
C ASN A 77 -4.01 -3.71 -12.09
N VAL A 78 -3.22 -2.84 -11.46
CA VAL A 78 -2.90 -1.50 -11.95
C VAL A 78 -1.38 -1.33 -12.05
N THR A 79 -0.92 -0.29 -12.75
CA THR A 79 0.52 -0.07 -12.98
C THR A 79 1.34 -0.01 -11.70
N THR A 80 0.78 0.49 -10.60
CA THR A 80 1.44 0.52 -9.28
C THR A 80 1.67 -0.88 -8.72
N HIS A 81 0.76 -1.84 -8.92
CA HIS A 81 0.93 -3.22 -8.46
C HIS A 81 2.05 -3.91 -9.23
N ALA A 82 2.07 -3.77 -10.57
CA ALA A 82 3.09 -4.37 -11.42
C ALA A 82 4.50 -3.78 -11.22
N GLY A 83 4.61 -2.53 -10.77
CA GLY A 83 5.89 -1.84 -10.55
C GLY A 83 6.22 -1.50 -9.10
N GLY A 84 5.54 -2.11 -8.13
CA GLY A 84 5.62 -1.70 -6.72
C GLY A 84 6.98 -1.94 -6.06
N SER A 85 7.72 -2.97 -6.50
CA SER A 85 9.01 -3.37 -5.93
C SER A 85 10.13 -3.45 -6.99
N MET A 86 10.17 -2.48 -7.91
CA MET A 86 11.23 -2.43 -8.91
C MET A 86 12.56 -1.99 -8.30
N LEU A 87 13.64 -2.63 -8.73
CA LEU A 87 15.02 -2.21 -8.47
C LEU A 87 15.57 -1.49 -9.70
N ALA A 88 16.37 -0.44 -9.47
CA ALA A 88 17.05 0.31 -10.52
C ALA A 88 18.56 0.35 -10.26
N ILE A 89 19.34 0.24 -11.33
CA ILE A 89 20.79 0.44 -11.30
C ILE A 89 21.05 1.88 -11.75
N PRO A 90 21.74 2.71 -10.95
CA PRO A 90 22.09 4.08 -11.37
C PRO A 90 22.88 4.07 -12.69
N ALA A 91 22.54 4.98 -13.59
CA ALA A 91 23.21 5.09 -14.90
C ALA A 91 24.72 5.35 -14.79
N LEU A 92 25.17 5.93 -13.67
CA LEU A 92 26.57 6.22 -13.36
C LEU A 92 27.24 5.17 -12.46
N SER A 93 26.61 4.00 -12.26
CA SER A 93 27.23 2.94 -11.48
C SER A 93 28.54 2.49 -12.14
N GLU A 94 29.60 2.38 -11.35
CA GLU A 94 30.88 1.79 -11.79
C GLU A 94 30.82 0.25 -11.85
N HIS A 95 29.75 -0.35 -11.30
CA HIS A 95 29.58 -1.80 -11.18
C HIS A 95 28.18 -2.29 -11.63
N PRO A 96 27.69 -1.92 -12.83
CA PRO A 96 26.33 -2.25 -13.25
C PRO A 96 26.14 -3.75 -13.51
N VAL A 97 27.21 -4.45 -13.93
CA VAL A 97 27.18 -5.90 -14.17
C VAL A 97 27.09 -6.66 -12.84
N GLU A 98 27.88 -6.27 -11.85
CA GLU A 98 27.86 -6.88 -10.51
C GLU A 98 26.54 -6.58 -9.79
N ALA A 99 26.03 -5.35 -9.91
CA ALA A 99 24.71 -5.00 -9.38
C ALA A 99 23.61 -5.89 -9.98
N MET A 100 23.62 -6.11 -11.30
CA MET A 100 22.66 -7.00 -11.94
C MET A 100 22.83 -8.46 -11.51
N LYS A 101 24.08 -8.95 -11.33
CA LYS A 101 24.33 -10.29 -10.77
C LYS A 101 23.74 -10.43 -9.37
N PHE A 102 23.91 -9.41 -8.52
CA PHE A 102 23.34 -9.41 -7.17
C PHE A 102 21.81 -9.40 -7.20
N ILE A 103 21.19 -8.55 -8.02
CA ILE A 103 19.74 -8.53 -8.23
C ILE A 103 19.27 -9.91 -8.71
N ASN A 104 19.95 -10.54 -9.67
CA ASN A 104 19.61 -11.88 -10.11
C ASN A 104 19.65 -12.91 -8.96
N LEU A 105 20.66 -12.83 -8.08
CA LEU A 105 20.72 -13.70 -6.89
C LEU A 105 19.54 -13.46 -5.94
N MET A 106 19.10 -12.21 -5.74
CA MET A 106 17.90 -11.91 -4.93
C MET A 106 16.63 -12.61 -5.47
N HIS A 107 16.59 -12.93 -6.76
CA HIS A 107 15.45 -13.60 -7.40
C HIS A 107 15.65 -15.09 -7.68
N SER A 108 16.82 -15.67 -7.36
CA SER A 108 17.17 -17.06 -7.69
C SER A 108 17.82 -17.87 -6.55
N ASP A 109 18.36 -17.21 -5.52
CA ASP A 109 19.05 -17.85 -4.41
C ASP A 109 18.26 -17.67 -3.10
N SER A 110 17.66 -18.74 -2.60
CA SER A 110 16.85 -18.69 -1.38
C SER A 110 17.68 -18.44 -0.12
N LYS A 111 18.97 -18.80 -0.10
CA LYS A 111 19.83 -18.56 1.07
C LYS A 111 20.13 -17.08 1.21
N LEU A 112 20.53 -16.41 0.14
CA LEU A 112 20.73 -14.96 0.13
C LEU A 112 19.42 -14.26 0.50
N LEU A 113 18.31 -14.64 -0.13
CA LEU A 113 17.04 -13.99 0.10
C LEU A 113 16.55 -14.13 1.55
N ASN A 114 16.66 -15.32 2.14
CA ASN A 114 16.29 -15.55 3.53
C ASN A 114 17.24 -14.84 4.51
N MET A 115 18.53 -14.72 4.18
CA MET A 115 19.47 -13.92 4.97
C MET A 115 19.12 -12.43 4.91
N MET A 116 18.71 -11.91 3.75
CA MET A 116 18.24 -10.52 3.64
C MET A 116 16.95 -10.29 4.45
N LEU A 117 16.05 -11.28 4.46
CA LEU A 117 14.76 -11.19 5.13
C LEU A 117 14.89 -11.33 6.66
N PHE A 118 15.59 -12.36 7.13
CA PHE A 118 15.60 -12.74 8.54
C PHE A 118 16.93 -12.46 9.26
N GLY A 119 17.99 -12.14 8.52
CA GLY A 119 19.31 -11.88 9.08
C GLY A 119 20.15 -13.14 9.21
N VAL A 120 21.06 -13.13 10.18
CA VAL A 120 22.03 -14.21 10.43
C VAL A 120 21.37 -15.35 11.21
N GLU A 121 21.41 -16.58 10.67
CA GLU A 121 20.96 -17.80 11.35
C GLU A 121 21.76 -18.06 12.62
N GLY A 122 21.08 -18.43 13.71
CA GLY A 122 21.65 -18.61 15.06
C GLY A 122 21.74 -17.33 15.90
N GLU A 123 21.61 -16.16 15.28
CA GLU A 123 21.57 -14.87 15.97
C GLU A 123 20.16 -14.27 15.92
N HIS A 124 19.63 -14.12 14.71
CA HIS A 124 18.34 -13.47 14.47
C HIS A 124 17.20 -14.49 14.33
N TRP A 125 17.51 -15.70 13.86
CA TRP A 125 16.52 -16.74 13.64
C TRP A 125 17.12 -18.15 13.65
N GLU A 126 16.28 -19.16 13.83
CA GLU A 126 16.62 -20.58 13.74
C GLU A 126 15.52 -21.35 12.99
N LEU A 127 15.82 -22.56 12.51
CA LEU A 127 14.79 -23.45 11.96
C LEU A 127 13.99 -24.08 13.10
N ALA A 128 12.66 -24.04 12.99
CA ALA A 128 11.76 -24.85 13.80
C ALA A 128 11.73 -26.30 13.28
N ASP A 129 11.14 -27.20 14.08
CA ASP A 129 11.02 -28.64 13.75
C ASP A 129 10.29 -28.89 12.41
N ASP A 130 9.38 -27.98 12.03
CA ASP A 130 8.64 -28.04 10.77
C ASP A 130 9.35 -27.38 9.58
N GLY A 131 10.59 -26.91 9.79
CA GLY A 131 11.42 -26.26 8.79
C GLY A 131 11.10 -24.79 8.53
N ARG A 132 10.15 -24.18 9.26
CA ARG A 132 9.88 -22.74 9.16
C ARG A 132 10.86 -21.92 10.01
N VAL A 133 10.92 -20.62 9.71
CA VAL A 133 11.79 -19.69 10.42
C VAL A 133 11.17 -19.34 11.78
N LYS A 134 11.86 -19.69 12.86
CA LYS A 134 11.57 -19.19 14.20
C LYS A 134 12.44 -17.97 14.45
N ILE A 135 11.80 -16.80 14.52
CA ILE A 135 12.48 -15.53 14.80
C ILE A 135 12.90 -15.53 16.28
N VAL A 136 14.19 -15.27 16.52
CA VAL A 136 14.80 -15.17 17.86
C VAL A 136 14.99 -13.71 18.23
N ASP A 137 15.48 -12.89 17.30
CA ASP A 137 15.57 -11.43 17.42
C ASP A 137 14.92 -10.78 16.20
N SER A 138 13.86 -10.00 16.45
CA SER A 138 13.11 -9.31 15.40
C SER A 138 13.75 -8.00 14.92
N ALA A 139 14.87 -7.56 15.50
CA ALA A 139 15.52 -6.30 15.14
C ALA A 139 15.85 -6.23 13.64
N TRP A 140 16.38 -7.32 13.06
CA TRP A 140 16.67 -7.38 11.63
C TRP A 140 15.41 -7.43 10.77
N TYR A 141 14.46 -8.30 11.12
CA TYR A 141 13.20 -8.45 10.39
C TYR A 141 12.38 -7.14 10.38
N GLY A 142 12.50 -6.32 11.42
CA GLY A 142 11.89 -4.99 11.51
C GLY A 142 12.65 -3.88 10.77
N ALA A 143 13.89 -4.13 10.29
CA ALA A 143 14.75 -3.10 9.71
C ALA A 143 14.54 -2.89 8.20
N HIS A 144 13.97 -3.86 7.49
CA HIS A 144 13.69 -3.73 6.05
C HIS A 144 12.23 -3.32 5.79
N GLY A 145 11.94 -2.83 4.58
CA GLY A 145 10.62 -2.29 4.18
C GLY A 145 9.48 -3.32 4.06
N GLY A 146 9.66 -4.53 4.63
CA GLY A 146 8.77 -5.67 4.49
C GLY A 146 9.22 -6.67 3.41
N ALA A 147 8.79 -7.92 3.53
CA ALA A 147 9.21 -9.02 2.66
C ALA A 147 8.91 -8.78 1.17
N TRP A 148 7.85 -8.01 0.87
CA TRP A 148 7.42 -7.70 -0.49
C TRP A 148 8.43 -6.84 -1.28
N THR A 149 9.39 -6.20 -0.60
CA THR A 149 10.43 -5.39 -1.24
C THR A 149 11.66 -6.21 -1.65
N LEU A 150 11.69 -7.52 -1.34
CA LEU A 150 12.88 -8.35 -1.45
C LEU A 150 12.64 -9.52 -2.41
N GLY A 151 13.23 -9.44 -3.61
CA GLY A 151 13.42 -10.62 -4.46
C GLY A 151 12.13 -11.34 -4.86
N ASN A 152 12.25 -12.65 -5.07
CA ASN A 152 11.13 -13.50 -5.48
C ASN A 152 10.41 -14.11 -4.27
N THR A 153 9.15 -13.70 -4.03
CA THR A 153 8.32 -14.20 -2.92
C THR A 153 8.20 -15.72 -2.88
N MET A 154 8.27 -16.41 -4.03
CA MET A 154 8.19 -17.88 -4.07
C MET A 154 9.41 -18.59 -3.49
N LEU A 155 10.53 -17.89 -3.33
CA LEU A 155 11.77 -18.43 -2.74
C LEU A 155 11.95 -18.06 -1.26
N GLN A 156 11.13 -17.13 -0.75
CA GLN A 156 11.19 -16.71 0.65
C GLN A 156 10.70 -17.83 1.56
N ALA A 157 11.42 -18.07 2.66
CA ALA A 157 10.90 -18.84 3.76
C ALA A 157 9.80 -18.07 4.48
N VAL A 158 8.93 -18.79 5.18
CA VAL A 158 7.87 -18.23 6.03
C VAL A 158 8.21 -18.48 7.50
N SER A 159 7.79 -17.57 8.36
CA SER A 159 8.00 -17.70 9.79
C SER A 159 6.99 -18.65 10.43
N THR A 160 7.27 -19.08 11.66
CA THR A 160 6.37 -19.91 12.47
C THR A 160 5.04 -19.21 12.82
N ASN A 161 4.99 -17.88 12.70
CA ASN A 161 3.80 -17.05 12.92
C ASN A 161 2.92 -16.88 11.66
N GLU A 162 3.28 -17.53 10.56
CA GLU A 162 2.61 -17.40 9.26
C GLU A 162 2.12 -18.77 8.76
N ASP A 163 1.11 -18.77 7.90
CA ASP A 163 0.66 -19.99 7.23
C ASP A 163 1.83 -20.60 6.41
N PRO A 164 2.13 -21.91 6.53
CA PRO A 164 3.18 -22.56 5.75
C PRO A 164 3.00 -22.43 4.23
N ASN A 165 1.78 -22.19 3.76
CA ASN A 165 1.43 -22.00 2.36
C ASN A 165 1.27 -20.52 1.96
N LYS A 166 1.60 -19.56 2.83
CA LYS A 166 1.38 -18.12 2.61
C LYS A 166 1.82 -17.67 1.21
N ASN A 167 3.04 -18.01 0.79
CA ASN A 167 3.58 -17.54 -0.49
C ASN A 167 2.81 -18.10 -1.69
N ARG A 168 2.40 -19.39 -1.65
CA ARG A 168 1.53 -19.99 -2.67
C ARG A 168 0.16 -19.29 -2.72
N MET A 169 -0.44 -19.05 -1.55
CA MET A 169 -1.74 -18.42 -1.43
C MET A 169 -1.73 -16.96 -1.93
N LEU A 170 -0.63 -16.22 -1.76
CA LEU A 170 -0.47 -14.88 -2.30
C LEU A 170 -0.48 -14.87 -3.84
N ILE A 171 0.17 -15.85 -4.49
CA ILE A 171 0.14 -15.98 -5.95
C ILE A 171 -1.26 -16.40 -6.43
N GLU A 172 -1.86 -17.39 -5.77
CA GLU A 172 -3.21 -17.84 -6.13
C GLU A 172 -4.25 -16.73 -5.99
N TYR A 173 -4.10 -15.86 -5.00
CA TYR A 173 -5.00 -14.74 -4.77
C TYR A 173 -5.04 -13.74 -5.93
N SER A 174 -3.95 -13.55 -6.67
CA SER A 174 -3.88 -12.59 -7.79
C SER A 174 -4.26 -13.17 -9.16
N ASN A 175 -4.41 -14.49 -9.29
CA ASN A 175 -4.63 -15.17 -10.57
C ASN A 175 -5.94 -14.77 -11.30
N ASP A 176 -6.96 -14.33 -10.58
CA ASP A 176 -8.26 -13.88 -11.12
C ASP A 176 -8.39 -12.35 -11.13
N SER A 177 -7.28 -11.62 -10.93
CA SER A 177 -7.29 -10.16 -11.02
C SER A 177 -7.55 -9.71 -12.45
N VAL A 178 -8.34 -8.63 -12.60
CA VAL A 178 -8.61 -8.02 -13.89
C VAL A 178 -7.63 -6.88 -14.12
N ASP A 179 -6.98 -6.87 -15.27
CA ASP A 179 -6.12 -5.75 -15.66
C ASP A 179 -6.94 -4.48 -15.89
N HIS A 180 -6.57 -3.40 -15.21
CA HIS A 180 -7.21 -2.10 -15.41
C HIS A 180 -6.88 -1.56 -16.82
N PRO A 181 -7.80 -0.82 -17.49
CA PRO A 181 -7.54 -0.25 -18.81
C PRO A 181 -6.28 0.63 -18.92
N SER A 182 -5.84 1.21 -17.81
CA SER A 182 -4.61 2.02 -17.73
C SER A 182 -3.36 1.24 -17.29
N LEU A 183 -3.40 -0.10 -17.26
CA LEU A 183 -2.24 -0.91 -16.88
C LEU A 183 -1.05 -0.68 -17.84
N GLY A 184 0.03 -0.13 -17.28
CA GLY A 184 1.24 0.27 -18.01
C GLY A 184 1.31 1.78 -18.30
N PHE A 185 0.25 2.55 -18.04
CA PHE A 185 0.29 4.00 -18.12
C PHE A 185 1.02 4.56 -16.90
N ARG A 186 1.95 5.50 -17.15
CA ARG A 186 2.71 6.25 -16.13
C ARG A 186 2.65 7.72 -16.51
N PHE A 187 2.00 8.51 -15.67
CA PHE A 187 1.88 9.95 -15.88
C PHE A 187 3.24 10.63 -15.71
N ARG A 188 3.65 11.42 -16.70
CA ARG A 188 4.83 12.30 -16.64
C ARG A 188 4.40 13.61 -16.02
N THR A 189 4.90 13.87 -14.82
CA THR A 189 4.48 15.00 -13.99
C THR A 189 5.20 16.31 -14.32
N GLU A 190 6.34 16.23 -15.02
CA GLU A 190 7.20 17.38 -15.31
C GLU A 190 6.46 18.57 -15.96
N PRO A 191 5.52 18.36 -16.91
CA PRO A 191 4.79 19.46 -17.54
C PRO A 191 3.88 20.26 -16.60
N VAL A 192 3.46 19.67 -15.46
CA VAL A 192 2.49 20.27 -14.51
C VAL A 192 2.96 20.17 -13.06
N ALA A 193 4.29 20.19 -12.85
CA ALA A 193 4.88 19.98 -11.52
C ALA A 193 4.50 21.08 -10.51
N ALA A 194 4.30 22.31 -10.96
CA ALA A 194 3.92 23.44 -10.11
C ALA A 194 2.46 23.29 -9.63
N GLU A 195 1.56 22.91 -10.53
CA GLU A 195 0.15 22.65 -10.25
C GLU A 195 0.00 21.47 -9.30
N LEU A 196 0.74 20.37 -9.50
CA LEU A 196 0.74 19.24 -8.56
C LEU A 196 1.18 19.63 -7.15
N THR A 197 2.17 20.52 -7.03
CA THR A 197 2.61 21.07 -5.74
C THR A 197 1.49 21.90 -5.09
N ALA A 198 0.84 22.79 -5.85
CA ALA A 198 -0.26 23.61 -5.36
C ALA A 198 -1.48 22.77 -4.95
N LEU A 199 -1.85 21.77 -5.75
CA LEU A 199 -2.93 20.83 -5.47
C LEU A 199 -2.68 20.03 -4.19
N SER A 200 -1.44 19.59 -3.97
CA SER A 200 -1.05 18.88 -2.75
C SER A 200 -1.26 19.74 -1.52
N ALA A 201 -0.85 21.02 -1.56
CA ALA A 201 -1.05 21.95 -0.45
C ALA A 201 -2.55 22.19 -0.12
N VAL A 202 -3.41 22.28 -1.15
CA VAL A 202 -4.87 22.38 -0.96
C VAL A 202 -5.43 21.08 -0.37
N ALA A 203 -4.99 19.93 -0.87
CA ALA A 203 -5.44 18.62 -0.39
C ALA A 203 -5.06 18.36 1.07
N ASP A 204 -3.83 18.67 1.48
CA ASP A 204 -3.33 18.48 2.85
C ASP A 204 -4.18 19.22 3.90
N GLY A 205 -4.76 20.37 3.53
CA GLY A 205 -5.59 21.19 4.42
C GLY A 205 -7.01 20.67 4.66
N MET A 206 -7.60 19.95 3.71
CA MET A 206 -9.06 19.70 3.70
C MET A 206 -9.48 18.28 3.31
N HIS A 207 -8.67 17.58 2.50
CA HIS A 207 -9.04 16.28 1.93
C HIS A 207 -9.45 15.29 3.01
N ARG A 208 -8.62 15.15 4.05
CA ARG A 208 -8.88 14.24 5.16
C ARG A 208 -10.20 14.54 5.86
N ALA A 209 -10.45 15.80 6.21
CA ALA A 209 -11.64 16.21 6.93
C ALA A 209 -12.93 15.93 6.13
N LEU A 210 -12.90 16.14 4.80
CA LEU A 210 -14.01 15.80 3.90
C LEU A 210 -14.19 14.28 3.78
N MET A 211 -13.11 13.52 3.61
CA MET A 211 -13.17 12.07 3.40
C MET A 211 -13.60 11.28 4.66
N THR A 212 -13.57 11.91 5.84
CA THR A 212 -14.05 11.32 7.09
C THR A 212 -15.36 11.92 7.60
N GLY A 213 -15.96 12.87 6.88
CA GLY A 213 -17.19 13.55 7.29
C GLY A 213 -17.05 14.48 8.50
N TYR A 214 -15.80 14.81 8.88
CA TYR A 214 -15.47 15.63 10.04
C TYR A 214 -16.01 17.07 9.89
N VAL A 215 -15.97 17.59 8.66
CA VAL A 215 -16.59 18.87 8.28
C VAL A 215 -17.89 18.66 7.52
N ASP A 216 -18.72 19.71 7.43
CA ASP A 216 -19.94 19.66 6.62
C ASP A 216 -19.59 19.79 5.11
N PRO A 217 -19.83 18.75 4.30
CA PRO A 217 -19.54 18.80 2.88
C PRO A 217 -20.45 19.75 2.10
N ALA A 218 -21.63 20.13 2.63
CA ALA A 218 -22.47 21.12 1.97
C ALA A 218 -21.81 22.51 1.94
N GLU A 219 -20.96 22.81 2.93
CA GLU A 219 -20.25 24.08 3.05
C GLU A 219 -18.81 24.01 2.51
N GLU A 220 -18.08 22.94 2.84
CA GLU A 220 -16.64 22.86 2.58
C GLU A 220 -16.29 22.23 1.22
N LEU A 221 -17.12 21.31 0.69
CA LEU A 221 -16.82 20.68 -0.60
C LEU A 221 -16.80 21.68 -1.77
N PRO A 222 -17.73 22.65 -1.88
CA PRO A 222 -17.68 23.64 -2.95
C PRO A 222 -16.40 24.50 -2.90
N LYS A 223 -16.02 24.98 -1.71
CA LYS A 223 -14.80 25.77 -1.50
C LYS A 223 -13.56 24.97 -1.87
N TYR A 224 -13.49 23.72 -1.42
CA TYR A 224 -12.38 22.82 -1.74
C TYR A 224 -12.23 22.57 -3.25
N ILE A 225 -13.34 22.38 -3.96
CA ILE A 225 -13.31 22.23 -5.43
C ILE A 225 -12.81 23.51 -6.11
N ASP A 226 -13.27 24.68 -5.65
CA ASP A 226 -12.83 25.96 -6.19
C ASP A 226 -11.33 26.20 -5.93
N ASP A 227 -10.84 25.86 -4.73
CA ASP A 227 -9.43 25.95 -4.38
C ASP A 227 -8.57 24.99 -5.23
N LEU A 228 -9.01 23.76 -5.46
CA LEU A 228 -8.33 22.81 -6.34
C LEU A 228 -8.25 23.34 -7.78
N LYS A 229 -9.35 23.92 -8.29
CA LYS A 229 -9.36 24.54 -9.63
C LYS A 229 -8.40 25.72 -9.71
N ALA A 230 -8.42 26.60 -8.71
CA ALA A 230 -7.49 27.73 -8.62
C ALA A 230 -6.02 27.26 -8.53
N ALA A 231 -5.77 26.09 -7.94
CA ALA A 231 -4.47 25.44 -7.87
C ALA A 231 -4.05 24.71 -9.16
N GLY A 232 -4.90 24.67 -10.20
CA GLY A 232 -4.56 24.11 -11.50
C GLY A 232 -5.10 22.70 -11.77
N LEU A 233 -6.16 22.26 -11.07
CA LEU A 233 -6.78 20.93 -11.29
C LEU A 233 -7.11 20.68 -12.78
N ASP A 234 -7.69 21.67 -13.46
CA ASP A 234 -8.12 21.52 -14.86
C ASP A 234 -6.91 21.35 -15.80
N ALA A 235 -5.77 21.99 -15.51
CA ALA A 235 -4.54 21.84 -16.28
C ALA A 235 -3.93 20.45 -16.11
N VAL A 236 -3.89 19.94 -14.87
CA VAL A 236 -3.43 18.58 -14.58
C VAL A 236 -4.35 17.54 -15.25
N GLN A 237 -5.67 17.73 -15.17
CA GLN A 237 -6.62 16.84 -15.82
C GLN A 237 -6.39 16.79 -17.35
N ALA A 238 -6.29 17.94 -18.01
CA ALA A 238 -6.07 18.00 -19.45
C ALA A 238 -4.75 17.31 -19.86
N GLU A 239 -3.69 17.46 -19.06
CA GLU A 239 -2.40 16.84 -19.35
C GLU A 239 -2.42 15.32 -19.11
N VAL A 240 -3.12 14.84 -18.07
CA VAL A 240 -3.35 13.40 -17.85
C VAL A 240 -4.12 12.80 -19.04
N GLU A 241 -5.20 13.46 -19.47
CA GLU A 241 -6.02 13.02 -20.61
C GLU A 241 -5.19 12.96 -21.91
N ARG A 242 -4.41 14.00 -22.21
CA ARG A 242 -3.53 14.04 -23.39
C ARG A 242 -2.53 12.89 -23.38
N GLN A 243 -1.79 12.72 -22.28
CA GLN A 243 -0.78 11.65 -22.17
C GLN A 243 -1.42 10.26 -22.21
N TYR A 244 -2.60 10.10 -21.62
CA TYR A 244 -3.31 8.82 -21.63
C TYR A 244 -3.76 8.43 -23.03
N GLU A 245 -4.33 9.36 -23.80
CA GLU A 245 -4.75 9.07 -25.18
C GLU A 245 -3.55 8.79 -26.11
N GLU A 246 -2.44 9.50 -25.95
CA GLU A 246 -1.19 9.21 -26.66
C GLU A 246 -0.65 7.81 -26.34
N TRP A 247 -0.60 7.45 -25.06
CA TRP A 247 -0.18 6.12 -24.62
C TRP A 247 -1.10 5.03 -25.15
N LYS A 248 -2.42 5.22 -25.04
CA LYS A 248 -3.44 4.27 -25.48
C LYS A 248 -3.40 4.04 -26.99
N ALA A 249 -3.05 5.03 -27.80
CA ALA A 249 -2.90 4.90 -29.24
C ALA A 249 -1.68 4.04 -29.67
N THR A 250 -0.74 3.80 -28.75
CA THR A 250 0.48 3.00 -28.98
C THR A 250 0.42 1.58 -28.42
N LYS A 251 -0.73 1.19 -27.86
CA LYS A 251 -0.98 -0.05 -27.13
C LYS A 251 -1.73 -1.09 -27.97
#